data_AF-A0A520ADC1-F1
#
_entry.id   AF-A0A520ADC1-F1
#
_cell.length_a   1.000
_cell.length_b   1.000
_cell.length_c   1.000
_cell.angle_alpha   90.00
_cell.angle_beta   90.00
_cell.angle_gamma   90.00
#
_symmetry.space_group_name_H-M   'P 1'
#
loop_
_entity.id
_entity.type
_entity.pdbx_description
1 polymer ?
#
loop_
_entity_poly.entity_id
_entity_poly.type
_entity_poly.pdbx_seq_one_letter_code
_entity_poly.pdbx_strand_id
1 'polypeptide(L)'
;MDSLDMKLAQATNRRRFLAEAAIGSGALIAAPALAQSMVDLHLPGGPSERPMTSAFPGKGNMILQRIHPPLLETPMSVFNGDVFTPNDQFFVRWHWA
;
A
#
# COMPACT_ATOMS: atom_id res chain seq x y z
N MET A 1 21.85 -23.04 -40.62
CA MET A 1 21.04 -22.42 -39.55
C MET A 1 21.40 -23.18 -38.29
N ASP A 2 22.13 -22.54 -37.39
CA ASP A 2 22.84 -23.22 -36.32
C ASP A 2 21.90 -23.57 -35.16
N SER A 3 22.18 -24.68 -34.46
CA SER A 3 21.44 -25.12 -33.26
C SER A 3 21.38 -24.03 -32.17
N LEU A 4 22.39 -23.14 -32.16
CA LEU A 4 22.45 -21.98 -31.28
C LEU A 4 21.38 -20.94 -31.65
N ASP A 5 21.16 -20.66 -32.93
CA ASP A 5 20.11 -19.73 -33.39
C ASP A 5 18.71 -20.24 -33.05
N MET A 6 18.51 -21.55 -33.19
CA MET A 6 17.26 -22.22 -32.79
C MET A 6 16.99 -22.10 -31.29
N LYS A 7 18.01 -22.32 -30.45
CA LYS A 7 17.90 -22.17 -28.99
C LYS A 7 17.68 -20.71 -28.59
N LEU A 8 18.36 -19.78 -29.26
CA LEU A 8 18.19 -18.34 -29.05
C LEU A 8 16.76 -17.91 -29.44
N ALA A 9 16.24 -18.35 -30.59
CA ALA A 9 14.88 -18.06 -31.04
C ALA A 9 13.81 -18.65 -30.10
N GLN A 10 14.08 -19.82 -29.51
CA GLN A 10 13.19 -20.47 -28.54
C GLN A 10 13.21 -19.76 -27.17
N ALA A 11 14.36 -19.19 -26.78
CA ALA A 11 14.52 -18.32 -25.60
C ALA A 11 13.88 -16.94 -25.79
N THR A 12 13.92 -16.38 -27.01
CA THR A 12 13.30 -15.10 -27.39
C THR A 12 11.80 -15.21 -27.70
N ASN A 13 11.15 -16.32 -27.33
CA ASN A 13 9.71 -16.47 -27.49
C ASN A 13 8.98 -15.47 -26.59
N ARG A 14 8.30 -14.49 -27.20
CA ARG A 14 7.51 -13.44 -26.52
C ARG A 14 6.61 -13.98 -25.40
N ARG A 15 6.00 -15.16 -25.56
CA ARG A 15 5.13 -15.75 -24.53
C ARG A 15 5.91 -16.16 -23.28
N ARG A 16 7.11 -16.72 -23.47
CA ARG A 16 8.00 -17.11 -22.38
C ARG A 16 8.58 -15.87 -21.68
N PHE A 17 9.02 -14.88 -22.46
CA PHE A 17 9.46 -13.60 -21.91
C PHE A 17 8.37 -12.90 -21.08
N LEU A 18 7.12 -12.85 -21.58
CA LEU A 18 6.00 -12.27 -20.82
C LEU A 18 5.66 -13.09 -19.57
N ALA A 19 5.74 -14.41 -19.62
CA ALA A 19 5.51 -15.27 -18.45
C ALA A 19 6.60 -15.07 -17.39
N GLU A 20 7.87 -15.07 -17.79
CA GLU A 20 9.00 -14.83 -16.89
C GLU A 20 8.99 -13.40 -16.34
N ALA A 21 8.67 -12.39 -17.17
CA ALA A 21 8.50 -11.01 -16.72
C ALA A 21 7.30 -10.83 -15.79
N ALA A 22 6.19 -11.54 -16.01
CA ALA A 22 5.02 -11.48 -15.13
C ALA A 22 5.31 -12.09 -13.75
N ILE A 23 6.07 -13.19 -13.69
CA ILE A 23 6.45 -13.81 -12.42
C ILE A 23 7.50 -12.96 -11.69
N GLY A 24 8.55 -12.51 -12.39
CA GLY A 24 9.63 -11.72 -11.80
C GLY A 24 9.21 -10.31 -11.39
N SER A 25 8.40 -9.64 -12.22
CA SER A 25 7.93 -8.26 -11.95
C SER A 25 6.66 -8.23 -11.09
N GLY A 26 5.80 -9.25 -11.20
CA GLY A 26 4.52 -9.30 -10.49
C GLY A 26 4.69 -9.33 -8.97
N ALA A 27 5.71 -10.03 -8.48
CA ALA A 27 6.02 -10.06 -7.05
C ALA A 27 6.42 -8.67 -6.52
N LEU A 28 7.19 -7.89 -7.27
CA LEU A 28 7.62 -6.55 -6.87
C LEU A 28 6.48 -5.53 -6.88
N ILE A 29 5.53 -5.66 -7.83
CA ILE A 29 4.37 -4.77 -7.91
C ILE A 29 3.33 -5.09 -6.83
N ALA A 30 3.15 -6.38 -6.49
CA ALA A 30 2.17 -6.79 -5.49
C ALA A 30 2.65 -6.64 -4.04
N ALA A 31 3.97 -6.58 -3.81
CA ALA A 31 4.54 -6.52 -2.47
C ALA A 31 3.99 -5.39 -1.57
N PRO A 32 3.82 -4.13 -2.04
CA PRO A 32 3.28 -3.06 -1.20
C PRO A 32 1.84 -3.30 -0.78
N ALA A 33 1.02 -3.90 -1.65
CA ALA A 33 -0.38 -4.21 -1.35
C ALA A 33 -0.49 -5.32 -0.29
N LEU A 34 0.42 -6.31 -0.33
CA LEU A 34 0.49 -7.38 0.67
C LEU A 34 1.08 -6.91 2.01
N ALA A 35 1.92 -5.88 2.00
CA ALA A 35 2.52 -5.29 3.19
C ALA A 35 1.62 -4.23 3.87
N GLN A 36 0.44 -3.93 3.30
CA GLN A 36 -0.46 -2.93 3.85
C GLN A 36 -1.03 -3.39 5.19
N SER A 37 -0.59 -2.73 6.27
CA SER A 37 -1.10 -2.98 7.61
C SER A 37 -2.56 -2.51 7.70
N MET A 38 -3.40 -3.34 8.35
CA MET A 38 -4.79 -3.03 8.64
C MET A 38 -4.97 -2.89 10.15
N VAL A 39 -5.91 -2.04 10.58
CA VAL A 39 -6.36 -1.91 11.97
C VAL A 39 -7.85 -2.17 12.05
N ASP A 40 -8.28 -2.96 13.04
CA ASP A 40 -9.69 -3.15 13.34
C ASP A 40 -10.16 -2.10 14.35
N LEU A 41 -11.06 -1.22 13.91
CA LEU A 41 -11.67 -0.18 14.75
C LEU A 41 -12.80 -0.69 15.65
N HIS A 42 -13.19 -1.96 15.53
CA HIS A 42 -14.28 -2.57 16.27
C HIS A 42 -15.60 -1.77 16.17
N LEU A 43 -15.87 -1.17 15.01
CA LEU A 43 -17.09 -0.40 14.76
C LEU A 43 -18.32 -1.31 14.70
N PRO A 44 -19.44 -0.93 15.33
CA PRO A 44 -20.68 -1.69 15.21
C PRO A 44 -21.27 -1.53 13.80
N GLY A 45 -21.65 -2.65 13.17
CA GLY A 45 -22.55 -2.65 12.01
C GLY A 45 -21.94 -2.34 10.64
N GLY A 46 -20.62 -2.40 10.46
CA GLY A 46 -20.01 -2.16 9.15
C GLY A 46 -18.51 -2.49 9.11
N PRO A 47 -17.83 -2.30 7.97
CA PRO A 47 -16.42 -2.66 7.86
C PRO A 47 -15.64 -1.84 8.89
N SER A 48 -15.00 -2.55 9.83
CA SER A 48 -14.21 -1.97 10.92
C SER A 48 -12.74 -1.91 10.58
N GLU A 49 -12.28 -2.76 9.65
CA GLU A 49 -10.91 -2.74 9.18
C GLU A 49 -10.62 -1.48 8.38
N ARG A 50 -9.51 -0.81 8.72
CA ARG A 50 -8.99 0.35 7.99
C ARG A 50 -7.52 0.15 7.65
N PRO A 51 -7.09 0.58 6.46
CA PRO A 51 -5.68 0.57 6.13
C PRO A 51 -4.91 1.60 6.95
N MET A 52 -3.69 1.24 7.32
CA MET A 52 -2.69 2.16 7.85
C MET A 52 -1.91 2.79 6.68
N THR A 53 -1.54 4.06 6.80
CA THR A 53 -0.79 4.78 5.76
C THR A 53 0.21 5.77 6.33
N SER A 54 1.36 5.85 5.68
CA SER A 54 2.37 6.90 5.86
C SER A 54 2.61 7.70 4.56
N ALA A 55 1.68 7.60 3.60
CA ALA A 55 1.85 8.18 2.26
C ALA A 55 1.65 9.71 2.21
N PHE A 56 1.14 10.32 3.28
CA PHE A 56 0.84 11.74 3.32
C PHE A 56 2.06 12.53 3.83
N PRO A 57 2.60 13.49 3.04
CA PRO A 57 3.78 14.25 3.44
C PRO A 57 3.58 14.98 4.78
N GLY A 58 4.57 14.88 5.67
CA GLY A 58 4.50 15.48 7.00
C GLY A 58 3.58 14.75 7.99
N LYS A 59 3.03 13.59 7.61
CA LYS A 59 2.29 12.70 8.50
C LYS A 59 3.04 11.39 8.72
N GLY A 60 2.94 10.87 9.94
CA GLY A 60 3.44 9.56 10.34
C GLY A 60 2.50 8.44 9.91
N ASN A 61 2.56 7.31 10.62
CA ASN A 61 1.66 6.18 10.37
C ASN A 61 0.26 6.47 10.92
N MET A 62 -0.72 6.68 10.04
CA MET A 62 -2.09 7.12 10.34
C MET A 62 -3.11 6.09 9.88
N ILE A 63 -4.32 6.13 10.45
CA ILE A 63 -5.47 5.33 10.00
C ILE A 63 -6.12 6.04 8.81
N LEU A 64 -6.20 5.39 7.66
CA LEU A 64 -6.77 5.95 6.44
C LEU A 64 -8.26 5.63 6.34
N GLN A 65 -9.10 6.67 6.40
CA GLN A 65 -10.54 6.54 6.14
C GLN A 65 -10.88 6.81 4.68
N ARG A 66 -10.21 7.80 4.06
CA ARG A 66 -10.44 8.20 2.66
C ARG A 66 -9.24 8.97 2.10
N ILE A 67 -8.95 8.80 0.81
CA ILE A 67 -7.84 9.48 0.13
C ILE A 67 -8.25 10.85 -0.44
N HIS A 68 -9.45 10.97 -1.03
CA HIS A 68 -9.87 12.19 -1.73
C HIS A 68 -11.33 12.58 -1.42
N PRO A 69 -11.60 13.72 -0.77
CA PRO A 69 -10.60 14.54 -0.06
C PRO A 69 -10.02 13.79 1.16
N PRO A 70 -8.78 14.11 1.61
CA PRO A 70 -8.10 13.34 2.65
C PRO A 70 -8.83 13.31 3.99
N LEU A 71 -8.96 12.09 4.54
CA LEU A 71 -9.45 11.83 5.90
C LEU A 71 -8.55 10.80 6.57
N LEU A 72 -7.78 11.25 7.56
CA LEU A 72 -6.84 10.46 8.35
C LEU A 72 -7.19 10.57 9.84
N GLU A 73 -7.17 9.45 10.54
CA GLU A 73 -7.42 9.37 11.96
C GLU A 73 -6.15 9.00 12.73
N THR A 74 -6.01 9.57 13.92
CA THR A 74 -4.89 9.33 14.84
C THR A 74 -5.03 7.93 15.46
N PRO A 75 -3.99 7.08 15.46
CA PRO A 75 -4.02 5.78 16.12
C PRO A 75 -4.21 5.92 17.64
N MET A 76 -5.00 5.02 18.24
CA MET A 76 -5.29 5.07 19.69
C MET A 76 -4.04 5.02 20.57
N SER A 77 -2.99 4.32 20.12
CA SER A 77 -1.71 4.24 20.83
C SER A 77 -1.02 5.59 21.04
N VAL A 78 -1.28 6.58 20.17
CA VAL A 78 -0.70 7.94 20.28
C VAL A 78 -1.19 8.64 21.55
N PHE A 79 -2.43 8.37 21.97
CA PHE A 79 -3.01 8.98 23.17
C PHE A 79 -2.45 8.40 24.49
N ASN A 80 -1.68 7.32 24.44
CA ASN A 80 -0.99 6.76 25.61
C ASN A 80 0.41 7.37 25.83
N GLY A 81 0.89 8.24 24.93
CA GLY A 81 2.21 8.85 25.00
C GLY A 81 2.18 10.21 25.67
N ASP A 82 1.99 11.25 24.85
CA ASP A 82 2.06 12.64 25.28
C ASP A 82 0.68 13.28 25.45
N VAL A 83 0.62 14.33 26.28
CA VAL A 83 -0.61 15.12 26.49
C VAL A 83 -1.03 15.86 25.21
N PHE A 84 -0.06 16.27 24.39
CA PHE A 84 -0.31 16.93 23.11
C PHE A 84 -0.04 15.96 21.97
N THR A 85 -1.02 15.77 21.09
CA THR A 85 -0.85 14.95 19.89
C THR A 85 0.20 15.58 18.96
N PRO A 86 1.29 14.86 18.61
CA PRO A 86 2.30 15.36 17.68
C PRO A 86 1.71 15.76 16.32
N ASN A 87 2.28 16.77 15.68
CA ASN A 87 1.76 17.29 14.41
C ASN A 87 1.71 16.24 13.29
N ASP A 88 2.68 15.33 13.26
CA ASP A 88 2.74 14.22 12.30
C ASP A 88 1.70 13.12 12.59
N GLN A 89 1.14 13.08 13.80
CA GLN A 89 0.09 12.14 14.22
C GLN A 89 -1.29 12.82 14.38
N PHE A 90 -1.39 14.12 14.15
CA PHE A 90 -2.65 14.85 14.29
C PHE A 90 -3.62 14.53 13.14
N PHE A 91 -4.90 14.30 13.47
CA PHE A 91 -5.93 13.92 12.49
C PHE A 91 -6.06 14.94 11.33
N VAL A 92 -6.53 14.45 10.19
CA VAL A 92 -6.75 15.27 8.98
C VAL A 92 -8.18 15.03 8.52
N ARG A 93 -8.94 16.10 8.27
CA ARG A 93 -10.31 16.01 7.73
C ARG A 93 -10.58 17.14 6.75
N TRP A 94 -10.74 16.77 5.50
CA TRP A 94 -11.14 17.67 4.43
C TRP A 94 -12.53 17.31 3.89
N HIS A 95 -13.27 18.32 3.46
CA HIS A 95 -14.62 18.15 2.91
C HIS A 95 -14.69 18.34 1.39
N TRP A 96 -13.76 19.12 0.83
CA TRP A 96 -13.67 19.42 -0.59
C TRP A 96 -12.23 19.28 -1.08
N ALA A 97 -12.08 19.09 -2.38
CA ALA A 97 -10.82 18.99 -3.09
C ALA A 97 -10.74 20.02 -4.22
#